data_AF-A0A2M7JBV7-F1
#
_entry.id   AF-A0A2M7JBV7-F1
#
_cell.length_a   1.000
_cell.length_b   1.000
_cell.length_c   1.000
_cell.angle_alpha   90.00
_cell.angle_beta   90.00
_cell.angle_gamma   90.00
#
_symmetry.space_group_name_H-M   'P 1'
#
loop_
_entity.id
_entity.type
_entity.pdbx_description
1 polymer ?
#
loop_
_entity_poly.entity_id
_entity_poly.type
_entity_poly.pdbx_seq_one_letter_code
_entity_poly.pdbx_strand_id
1 'polypeptide(L)'
;MSNYIIKRILLTIPVIFGIVTITFILLSLVPGDATLCVVGERVDKVTMEIIKKERGFDKPIMERYINYLYRLAHLDLGRSYSTGARVSKTICERFPNTLRLAMAAMLVAIMVGIPLGILSAVMRGKFIDYICTILAVFGVSTPVFWFGLLLICVFSIYLGWLPASGMGSGDI
;
A
#
# COMPACT_ATOMS: atom_id res chain seq x y z
N MET A 1 -20.85 0.91 -21.40
CA MET A 1 -20.24 1.43 -20.16
C MET A 1 -20.78 0.79 -18.89
N SER A 2 -22.11 0.75 -18.65
CA SER A 2 -22.68 0.12 -17.43
C SER A 2 -22.27 -1.34 -17.21
N ASN A 3 -22.42 -2.22 -18.22
CA ASN A 3 -21.97 -3.63 -18.13
C ASN A 3 -20.47 -3.77 -17.81
N TYR A 4 -19.63 -2.85 -18.26
CA TYR A 4 -18.21 -2.86 -17.97
C TYR A 4 -17.92 -2.49 -16.51
N ILE A 5 -18.60 -1.45 -15.99
CA ILE A 5 -18.48 -1.04 -14.58
C ILE A 5 -18.95 -2.17 -13.66
N ILE A 6 -20.11 -2.78 -13.95
CA ILE A 6 -20.65 -3.90 -13.17
C ILE A 6 -19.67 -5.08 -13.18
N LYS A 7 -19.16 -5.47 -14.35
CA LYS A 7 -18.16 -6.53 -14.47
C LYS A 7 -16.91 -6.22 -13.64
N ARG A 8 -16.44 -4.98 -13.63
CA ARG A 8 -15.26 -4.57 -12.85
C ARG A 8 -15.50 -4.62 -11.34
N ILE A 9 -16.68 -4.17 -10.88
CA ILE A 9 -17.08 -4.26 -9.48
C ILE A 9 -17.18 -5.72 -9.05
N LEU A 10 -17.83 -6.57 -9.85
CA LEU A 10 -17.94 -8.00 -9.58
C LEU A 10 -16.58 -8.69 -9.54
N LEU A 11 -15.65 -8.34 -10.43
CA LEU A 11 -14.27 -8.84 -10.41
C LEU A 11 -13.46 -8.37 -9.19
N THR A 12 -13.84 -7.26 -8.56
CA THR A 12 -13.16 -6.76 -7.36
C THR A 12 -13.45 -7.63 -6.15
N ILE A 13 -14.64 -8.24 -6.06
CA ILE A 13 -15.04 -9.11 -4.95
C ILE A 13 -14.11 -10.33 -4.79
N PRO A 14 -13.87 -11.19 -5.80
CA PRO A 14 -12.97 -12.33 -5.66
C PRO A 14 -11.52 -11.91 -5.43
N VAL A 15 -11.10 -10.75 -5.96
CA VAL A 15 -9.76 -10.20 -5.71
C VAL A 15 -9.59 -9.81 -4.25
N ILE A 16 -10.53 -9.04 -3.69
CA ILE A 16 -10.50 -8.66 -2.27
C ILE A 16 -10.57 -9.91 -1.40
N PHE A 17 -11.44 -10.85 -1.73
CA PHE A 17 -11.54 -12.12 -1.01
C PHE A 17 -10.22 -12.89 -1.02
N GLY A 18 -9.58 -13.00 -2.19
CA GLY A 18 -8.26 -13.63 -2.32
C GLY A 18 -7.19 -12.94 -1.47
N ILE A 19 -7.11 -11.60 -1.53
CA ILE A 19 -6.17 -10.81 -0.73
C ILE A 19 -6.43 -11.03 0.76
N VAL A 20 -7.67 -10.90 1.22
CA VAL A 20 -8.07 -11.11 2.62
C VAL A 20 -7.70 -12.51 3.09
N THR A 21 -8.01 -13.54 2.29
CA THR A 21 -7.71 -14.94 2.62
C THR A 21 -6.20 -15.14 2.75
N ILE A 22 -5.43 -14.71 1.75
CA ILE A 22 -3.97 -14.87 1.71
C ILE A 22 -3.34 -14.11 2.88
N THR A 23 -3.71 -12.85 3.09
CA THR A 23 -3.19 -12.05 4.22
C THR A 23 -3.54 -12.68 5.55
N PHE A 24 -4.76 -13.20 5.73
CA PHE A 24 -5.15 -13.89 6.97
C PHE A 24 -4.33 -15.16 7.20
N ILE A 25 -4.11 -15.97 6.16
CA ILE A 25 -3.29 -17.18 6.23
C ILE A 25 -1.85 -16.81 6.57
N LEU A 26 -1.26 -15.85 5.85
CA LEU A 26 0.10 -15.38 6.10
C LEU A 26 0.25 -14.93 7.56
N LEU A 27 -0.65 -14.07 8.05
CA LEU A 27 -0.63 -13.60 9.44
C LEU A 27 -0.88 -14.72 10.46
N SER A 28 -1.63 -15.76 10.10
CA SER A 28 -1.88 -16.91 10.97
C SER A 28 -0.71 -17.91 10.97
N LEU A 29 0.12 -17.90 9.93
CA LEU A 29 1.32 -18.73 9.79
C LEU A 29 2.56 -18.09 10.40
N VAL A 30 2.59 -16.76 10.58
CA VAL A 30 3.71 -16.09 11.25
C VAL A 30 3.87 -16.69 12.65
N PRO A 31 5.00 -17.36 12.95
CA PRO A 31 5.27 -17.90 14.27
C PRO A 31 5.60 -16.73 15.20
N GLY A 32 4.62 -16.35 15.99
CA GLY A 32 4.68 -15.26 16.94
C GLY A 32 3.29 -15.18 17.53
N ASP A 33 3.18 -15.35 18.84
CA ASP A 33 1.91 -15.18 19.52
C ASP A 33 1.37 -13.80 19.10
N ALA A 34 0.25 -13.72 18.38
CA ALA A 34 -0.29 -12.44 17.90
C ALA A 34 -0.52 -11.45 19.05
N THR A 35 -0.57 -11.98 20.27
CA THR A 35 -0.52 -11.29 21.55
C THR A 35 0.81 -10.57 21.80
N LEU A 36 1.98 -11.16 21.52
CA LEU A 36 3.31 -10.52 21.72
C LEU A 36 3.52 -9.29 20.83
N CYS A 37 2.99 -9.30 19.60
CA CYS A 37 3.02 -8.11 18.72
C CYS A 37 2.17 -6.95 19.23
N VAL A 38 1.15 -7.22 20.05
CA VAL A 38 0.21 -6.21 20.58
C VAL A 38 0.72 -5.60 21.88
N VAL A 39 1.47 -6.36 22.69
CA VAL A 39 1.80 -5.93 24.07
C VAL A 39 3.30 -5.76 24.34
N GLY A 40 4.17 -6.18 23.41
CA GLY A 40 5.62 -6.13 23.59
C GLY A 40 6.12 -7.19 24.58
N GLU A 41 7.44 -7.36 24.64
CA GLU A 41 8.13 -8.49 25.28
C GLU A 41 7.98 -8.59 26.82
N ARG A 42 7.24 -7.67 27.46
CA ARG A 42 7.22 -7.47 28.93
C ARG A 42 5.82 -7.46 29.53
N VAL A 43 4.98 -8.43 29.20
CA VAL A 43 3.59 -8.47 29.69
C VAL A 43 3.35 -9.69 30.55
N ASP A 44 2.73 -9.44 31.70
CA ASP A 44 2.40 -10.47 32.67
C ASP A 44 1.51 -11.56 32.05
N LYS A 45 1.74 -12.82 32.44
CA LYS A 45 1.08 -13.99 31.83
C LYS A 45 -0.44 -13.91 31.93
N VAL A 46 -0.96 -13.32 33.01
CA VAL A 46 -2.40 -13.10 33.23
C VAL A 46 -2.97 -12.11 32.21
N THR A 47 -2.24 -11.04 31.91
CA THR A 47 -2.66 -10.03 30.92
C THR A 47 -2.62 -10.60 29.51
N MET A 48 -1.67 -11.49 29.20
CA MET A 48 -1.66 -12.20 27.91
C MET A 48 -2.87 -13.11 27.72
N GLU A 49 -3.30 -13.86 28.74
CA GLU A 49 -4.48 -14.73 28.63
C GLU A 49 -5.78 -13.95 28.46
N ILE A 50 -5.91 -12.81 29.14
CA ILE A 50 -7.06 -11.90 28.97
C ILE A 50 -7.11 -11.39 27.53
N ILE A 51 -5.97 -10.92 26.99
CA ILE A 51 -5.91 -10.38 25.61
C ILE A 51 -6.14 -11.48 24.58
N LYS A 52 -5.62 -12.70 24.80
CA LYS A 52 -5.91 -13.86 23.93
C LYS A 52 -7.40 -14.13 23.82
N LYS A 53 -8.09 -14.11 24.97
CA LYS A 53 -9.53 -14.36 25.05
C LYS A 53 -10.35 -13.21 24.47
N GLU A 54 -9.97 -11.96 24.72
CA GLU A 54 -10.62 -10.77 24.13
C GLU A 54 -10.45 -10.69 22.61
N ARG A 55 -9.31 -11.15 22.09
CA ARG A 55 -8.99 -11.11 20.65
C ARG A 55 -9.42 -12.37 19.90
N GLY A 56 -9.98 -13.37 20.59
CA GLY A 56 -10.42 -14.62 19.98
C GLY A 56 -9.28 -15.46 19.42
N PHE A 57 -8.06 -15.28 19.95
CA PHE A 57 -6.88 -16.06 19.56
C PHE A 57 -6.90 -17.47 20.16
N ASP A 58 -7.81 -17.73 21.10
CA ASP A 58 -8.15 -19.03 21.67
C ASP A 58 -9.06 -19.89 20.78
N LYS A 59 -9.69 -19.30 19.75
CA LYS A 59 -10.62 -19.99 18.86
C LYS A 59 -9.93 -20.72 17.71
N PRO A 60 -10.55 -21.80 17.18
CA PRO A 60 -10.09 -22.46 15.96
C PRO A 60 -9.89 -21.47 14.80
N ILE A 61 -8.87 -21.69 13.98
CA ILE A 61 -8.48 -20.79 12.89
C ILE A 61 -9.64 -20.49 11.92
N MET A 62 -10.49 -21.48 11.65
CA MET A 62 -11.66 -21.32 10.78
C MET A 62 -12.75 -20.44 11.40
N GLU A 63 -13.00 -20.57 12.70
CA GLU A 63 -13.94 -19.67 13.39
C GLU A 63 -13.42 -18.23 13.39
N ARG A 64 -12.11 -18.04 13.60
CA ARG A 64 -11.48 -16.72 13.54
C ARG A 64 -11.59 -16.11 12.13
N TYR A 65 -11.43 -16.93 11.10
CA TYR A 65 -11.55 -16.49 9.71
C TYR A 65 -12.99 -16.10 9.34
N ILE A 66 -13.98 -16.94 9.67
CA ILE A 66 -15.39 -16.66 9.39
C ILE A 66 -15.85 -15.41 10.13
N ASN A 67 -15.49 -15.26 11.41
CA ASN A 67 -15.80 -14.06 12.17
C ASN A 67 -15.12 -12.81 11.59
N TYR A 68 -13.89 -12.93 11.08
CA TYR A 68 -13.20 -11.84 10.40
C TYR A 68 -13.94 -11.40 9.13
N LEU A 69 -14.33 -12.37 8.28
CA LEU A 69 -15.12 -12.10 7.07
C LEU A 69 -16.47 -11.46 7.40
N TYR A 70 -17.17 -11.96 8.43
CA TYR A 70 -18.45 -11.42 8.87
C TYR A 70 -18.33 -9.95 9.28
N ARG A 71 -17.32 -9.61 10.09
CA ARG A 71 -17.04 -8.23 10.50
C ARG A 71 -16.68 -7.35 9.30
N LEU A 72 -15.84 -7.85 8.40
CA LEU A 72 -15.44 -7.15 7.18
C LEU A 72 -16.65 -6.83 6.28
N ALA A 73 -17.58 -7.78 6.13
CA ALA A 73 -18.82 -7.59 5.37
C ALA A 73 -19.73 -6.50 5.97
N HIS A 74 -19.64 -6.26 7.29
CA HIS A 74 -20.32 -5.17 8.00
C HIS A 74 -19.49 -3.88 8.09
N LEU A 75 -18.41 -3.77 7.30
CA LEU A 75 -17.49 -2.63 7.27
C LEU A 75 -16.74 -2.40 8.61
N ASP A 76 -16.69 -3.42 9.47
CA ASP A 76 -15.87 -3.39 10.68
C ASP A 76 -14.47 -3.95 10.38
N LEU A 77 -13.55 -3.02 10.10
CA LEU A 77 -12.13 -3.32 9.89
C LEU A 77 -11.37 -3.62 11.20
N GLY A 78 -12.01 -3.43 12.36
CA GLY A 78 -11.40 -3.62 13.66
C GLY A 78 -10.38 -2.55 14.06
N ARG A 79 -9.46 -2.96 14.93
CA ARG A 79 -8.39 -2.11 15.46
C ARG A 79 -7.03 -2.67 15.05
N SER A 80 -6.09 -1.78 14.76
CA SER A 80 -4.70 -2.11 14.50
C SER A 80 -4.10 -2.86 15.68
N TYR A 81 -3.42 -3.97 15.40
CA TYR A 81 -2.69 -4.73 16.43
C TYR A 81 -1.47 -3.96 16.96
N SER A 82 -0.85 -3.11 16.13
CA SER A 82 0.34 -2.34 16.51
C SER A 82 0.00 -1.05 17.25
N THR A 83 -1.04 -0.32 16.82
CA THR A 83 -1.34 1.02 17.37
C THR A 83 -2.60 1.08 18.22
N GLY A 84 -3.41 0.01 18.24
CA GLY A 84 -4.70 -0.02 18.95
C GLY A 84 -5.79 0.89 18.35
N ALA A 85 -5.47 1.73 17.37
CA ALA A 85 -6.40 2.64 16.71
C ALA A 85 -7.37 1.90 15.78
N ARG A 86 -8.55 2.50 15.54
CA ARG A 86 -9.51 1.98 14.54
C ARG A 86 -8.88 2.06 13.15
N VAL A 87 -8.88 0.93 12.42
CA VAL A 87 -8.25 0.84 11.10
C VAL A 87 -8.90 1.80 10.10
N SER A 88 -10.23 1.95 10.15
CA SER A 88 -10.96 2.91 9.32
C SER A 88 -10.49 4.34 9.49
N LYS A 89 -10.22 4.76 10.75
CA LYS A 89 -9.71 6.11 11.05
C LYS A 89 -8.33 6.32 10.42
N THR A 90 -7.41 5.37 10.62
CA THR A 90 -6.06 5.44 10.05
C THR A 90 -6.07 5.48 8.51
N ILE A 91 -6.96 4.72 7.86
CA ILE A 91 -7.13 4.78 6.42
C ILE A 91 -7.63 6.16 6.00
N CYS A 92 -8.66 6.70 6.66
CA CYS A 92 -9.20 8.02 6.35
C CYS A 92 -8.17 9.15 6.55
N GLU A 93 -7.30 9.06 7.56
CA GLU A 93 -6.25 10.04 7.82
C GLU A 93 -5.16 10.01 6.72
N ARG A 94 -4.83 8.83 6.20
CA ARG A 94 -3.77 8.67 5.18
C ARG A 94 -4.26 8.83 3.74
N PHE A 95 -5.53 8.55 3.49
CA PHE A 95 -6.12 8.54 2.14
C PHE A 95 -5.92 9.86 1.36
N PRO A 96 -6.12 11.06 1.95
CA PRO A 96 -5.91 12.32 1.23
C PRO A 96 -4.48 12.50 0.74
N ASN A 97 -3.48 12.05 1.51
CA ASN A 97 -2.08 12.15 1.12
C ASN A 97 -1.75 11.21 -0.03
N THR A 98 -2.26 9.97 0.01
CA THR A 98 -2.16 9.03 -1.11
C THR A 98 -2.80 9.59 -2.38
N LEU A 99 -3.97 10.22 -2.25
CA LEU A 99 -4.67 10.82 -3.39
C LEU A 99 -3.88 11.99 -3.98
N ARG A 100 -3.36 12.90 -3.13
CA ARG A 100 -2.50 14.01 -3.58
C ARG A 100 -1.27 13.51 -4.32
N LEU A 101 -0.58 12.51 -3.77
CA LEU A 101 0.59 11.90 -4.40
C LEU A 101 0.23 11.24 -5.75
N ALA A 102 -0.86 10.47 -5.79
CA ALA A 102 -1.30 9.80 -7.01
C ALA A 102 -1.67 10.81 -8.11
N MET A 103 -2.39 11.89 -7.77
CA MET A 103 -2.74 12.95 -8.73
C MET A 103 -1.51 13.70 -9.24
N ALA A 104 -0.57 14.06 -8.34
CA ALA A 104 0.67 14.71 -8.74
C ALA A 104 1.51 13.82 -9.66
N ALA A 105 1.68 12.55 -9.32
CA ALA A 105 2.40 11.57 -10.14
C ALA A 105 1.73 11.39 -11.51
N MET A 106 0.39 11.30 -11.54
CA MET A 106 -0.37 11.19 -12.79
C MET A 106 -0.18 12.43 -13.67
N LEU A 107 -0.21 13.62 -13.08
CA LEU A 107 -0.02 14.87 -13.80
C LEU A 107 1.37 14.93 -14.43
N VAL A 108 2.42 14.57 -13.68
CA VAL A 108 3.79 14.48 -14.22
C VAL A 108 3.87 13.43 -15.32
N ALA A 109 3.28 12.25 -15.13
CA ALA A 109 3.27 11.19 -16.13
C ALA A 109 2.58 11.61 -17.44
N ILE A 110 1.47 12.35 -17.36
CA ILE A 110 0.76 12.89 -18.52
C ILE A 110 1.60 13.97 -19.20
N MET A 111 2.09 14.94 -18.43
CA MET A 111 2.83 16.10 -18.94
C MET A 111 4.17 15.73 -19.57
N VAL A 112 4.82 14.67 -19.11
CA VAL A 112 6.13 14.24 -19.62
C VAL A 112 5.98 13.05 -20.57
N GLY A 113 5.22 12.03 -20.17
CA GLY A 113 5.09 10.78 -20.90
C GLY A 113 4.37 10.93 -22.23
N ILE A 114 3.26 11.70 -22.28
CA ILE A 114 2.51 11.88 -23.54
C ILE A 114 3.34 12.67 -24.56
N PRO A 115 3.94 13.83 -24.24
CA PRO A 115 4.77 14.56 -25.21
C PRO A 115 5.98 13.76 -25.69
N LEU A 116 6.70 13.06 -24.80
CA LEU A 116 7.83 12.21 -25.22
C LEU A 116 7.37 11.06 -26.13
N GLY A 117 6.22 10.45 -25.84
CA GLY A 117 5.63 9.43 -26.69
C GLY A 117 5.24 9.95 -28.07
N ILE A 118 4.62 11.14 -28.13
CA ILE A 118 4.30 11.80 -29.41
C ILE A 118 5.58 12.16 -30.16
N LEU A 119 6.59 12.71 -29.49
CA LEU A 119 7.85 13.13 -30.10
C LEU A 119 8.62 11.95 -30.70
N SER A 120 8.70 10.83 -29.96
CA SER A 120 9.26 9.56 -30.46
C SER A 120 8.50 9.05 -31.69
N ALA A 121 7.17 9.09 -31.66
CA ALA A 121 6.35 8.64 -32.79
C ALA A 121 6.51 9.51 -34.04
N VAL A 122 6.54 10.84 -33.90
CA VAL A 122 6.69 11.79 -35.02
C VAL A 122 8.12 11.78 -35.58
N MET A 123 9.13 11.61 -34.72
CA MET A 123 10.54 11.60 -35.10
C MET A 123 11.11 10.20 -35.27
N ARG A 124 10.27 9.22 -35.60
CA ARG A 124 10.63 7.81 -35.70
C ARG A 124 11.92 7.58 -36.50
N GLY A 125 12.85 6.82 -35.92
CA GLY A 125 14.14 6.48 -36.52
C GLY A 125 15.18 7.62 -36.51
N LYS A 126 14.87 8.78 -35.94
CA LYS A 126 15.83 9.88 -35.71
C LYS A 126 16.46 9.77 -34.33
N PHE A 127 17.55 10.50 -34.11
CA PHE A 127 18.27 10.54 -32.82
C PHE A 127 17.36 10.81 -31.59
N ILE A 128 16.37 11.70 -31.75
CA ILE A 128 15.42 12.04 -30.68
C ILE A 128 14.53 10.85 -30.28
N ASP A 129 14.11 10.02 -31.24
CA ASP A 129 13.36 8.80 -30.99
C ASP A 129 14.19 7.80 -30.16
N TYR A 130 15.46 7.61 -30.51
CA TYR A 130 16.38 6.77 -29.74
C TYR A 130 16.55 7.27 -28.30
N ILE A 131 16.72 8.59 -28.08
CA ILE A 131 16.81 9.15 -26.72
C ILE A 131 15.53 8.87 -25.93
N CYS A 132 14.36 9.17 -26.50
CA CYS A 132 13.08 8.96 -25.83
C CYS A 132 12.88 7.48 -25.49
N THR A 133 13.23 6.58 -26.41
CA THR A 133 13.14 5.14 -26.22
C THR A 133 14.09 4.65 -25.13
N ILE A 134 15.34 5.12 -25.10
CA ILE A 134 16.31 4.78 -24.05
C ILE A 134 15.80 5.23 -22.68
N LEU A 135 15.28 6.47 -22.57
CA LEU A 135 14.71 6.98 -21.33
C LEU A 135 13.50 6.16 -20.88
N ALA A 136 12.61 5.78 -21.80
CA ALA A 136 11.45 4.95 -21.50
C ALA A 136 11.87 3.55 -21.03
N VAL A 137 12.79 2.91 -21.73
CA VAL A 137 13.32 1.58 -21.36
C VAL A 137 14.00 1.64 -20.00
N PHE A 138 14.84 2.65 -19.75
CA PHE A 138 15.46 2.85 -18.44
C PHE A 138 14.40 2.99 -17.34
N GLY A 139 13.38 3.83 -17.53
CA GLY A 139 12.31 4.03 -16.56
C GLY A 139 11.50 2.76 -16.27
N VAL A 140 11.18 1.96 -17.29
CA VAL A 140 10.40 0.72 -17.15
C VAL A 140 11.23 -0.43 -16.57
N SER A 141 12.52 -0.47 -16.89
CA SER A 141 13.41 -1.57 -16.48
C SER A 141 14.00 -1.38 -15.08
N THR A 142 13.97 -0.15 -14.58
CA THR A 142 14.52 0.16 -13.26
C THR A 142 13.50 -0.20 -12.16
N PRO A 143 13.92 -0.93 -11.11
CA PRO A 143 13.05 -1.19 -9.97
C PRO A 143 12.55 0.11 -9.34
N VAL A 144 11.24 0.25 -9.20
CA VAL A 144 10.60 1.50 -8.71
C VAL A 144 11.13 1.91 -7.33
N PHE A 145 11.35 0.96 -6.43
CA PHE A 145 11.89 1.25 -5.09
C PHE A 145 13.32 1.82 -5.17
N TRP A 146 14.17 1.27 -6.04
CA TRP A 146 15.56 1.68 -6.17
C TRP A 146 15.66 3.06 -6.82
N PHE A 147 14.85 3.30 -7.84
CA PHE A 147 14.75 4.62 -8.46
C PHE A 147 14.26 5.68 -7.46
N GLY A 148 13.23 5.33 -6.66
CA GLY A 148 12.75 6.19 -5.58
C GLY A 148 13.84 6.53 -4.57
N LEU A 149 14.65 5.55 -4.14
CA LEU A 149 15.78 5.78 -3.24
C LEU A 149 16.84 6.71 -3.85
N LEU A 150 17.18 6.54 -5.13
CA LEU A 150 18.11 7.44 -5.81
C LEU A 150 17.58 8.87 -5.88
N LEU A 151 16.30 9.05 -6.19
CA LEU A 151 15.68 10.36 -6.18
C LEU A 151 15.74 11.00 -4.78
N ILE A 152 15.50 10.23 -3.71
CA ILE A 152 15.66 10.74 -2.34
C ILE A 152 17.12 11.16 -2.09
N CYS A 153 18.11 10.35 -2.46
CA CYS A 153 19.52 10.72 -2.30
C CYS A 153 19.85 12.02 -3.03
N VAL A 154 19.44 12.15 -4.30
CA VAL A 154 19.75 13.33 -5.10
C VAL A 154 19.01 14.56 -4.59
N PHE A 155 17.69 14.50 -4.46
CA PHE A 155 16.86 15.67 -4.15
C PHE A 155 16.82 16.04 -2.67
N SER A 156 16.96 15.07 -1.77
CA SER A 156 16.95 15.33 -0.33
C SER A 156 18.35 15.48 0.25
N ILE A 157 19.25 14.53 -0.02
CA ILE A 157 20.55 14.50 0.66
C ILE A 157 21.56 15.44 -0.02
N TYR A 158 21.73 15.34 -1.34
CA TYR A 158 22.72 16.15 -2.05
C TYR A 158 22.25 17.57 -2.34
N LEU A 159 21.01 17.73 -2.83
CA LEU A 159 20.46 19.03 -3.23
C LEU A 159 19.77 19.77 -2.08
N GLY A 160 19.26 19.07 -1.06
CA GLY A 160 18.52 19.68 0.05
C GLY A 160 17.19 20.34 -0.35
N TRP A 161 16.62 19.96 -1.50
CA TRP A 161 15.39 20.59 -2.03
C TRP A 161 14.13 20.08 -1.33
N LEU A 162 14.15 18.83 -0.87
CA LEU A 162 12.98 18.14 -0.32
C LEU A 162 13.34 17.37 0.96
N PRO A 163 12.41 17.19 1.91
CA PRO A 163 12.63 16.31 3.06
C PRO A 163 12.73 14.84 2.60
N ALA A 164 13.52 14.03 3.32
CA ALA A 164 13.76 12.63 2.95
C ALA A 164 12.54 11.74 3.21
N SER A 165 11.66 12.15 4.12
CA SER A 165 10.43 11.46 4.47
C SER A 165 9.38 12.44 4.97
N GLY A 166 8.14 11.99 4.98
CA GLY A 166 7.00 12.72 5.50
C GLY A 166 6.35 13.66 4.49
N MET A 167 5.41 14.47 4.97
CA MET A 167 4.62 15.37 4.13
C MET A 167 4.63 16.80 4.71
N GLY A 168 4.72 17.81 3.85
CA GLY A 168 4.89 19.20 4.26
C GLY A 168 6.33 19.49 4.67
N SER A 169 6.55 19.97 5.90
CA SER A 169 7.86 20.27 6.49
C SER A 169 8.68 19.04 6.91
N GLY A 170 8.13 17.83 6.75
CA GLY A 170 8.80 16.57 7.14
C GLY A 170 8.37 16.02 8.50
N ASP A 171 7.36 16.63 9.14
CA ASP A 171 6.92 16.30 10.51
C ASP A 171 5.89 15.17 10.61
N ILE A 172 5.58 14.48 9.49
CA ILE A 172 4.55 13.44 9.41
C ILE A 172 5.17 12.09 9.06
#